data_AF-A0A3D2XBD2-F1
#
_entry.id   AF-A0A3D2XBD2-F1
#
_cell.length_a   1.000
_cell.length_b   1.000
_cell.length_c   1.000
_cell.angle_alpha   90.00
_cell.angle_beta   90.00
_cell.angle_gamma   90.00
#
_symmetry.space_group_name_H-M   'P 1'
#
loop_
_entity.id
_entity.type
_entity.pdbx_description
1 polymer ?
#
loop_
_entity_poly.entity_id
_entity_poly.type
_entity_poly.pdbx_seq_one_letter_code
_entity_poly.pdbx_strand_id
1 'polypeptide(L)' 'DIQKTYQELLDKEVKVDEILTMPYGSMFNFYDMDGNTFLVREDK' A
#
# COMPACT_ATOMS: atom_id res chain seq x y z
N ASP A 1 7.57 -3.86 -6.72
CA ASP A 1 6.27 -4.08 -7.38
C ASP A 1 5.19 -3.80 -6.36
N ILE A 2 4.59 -2.63 -6.48
CA ILE A 2 3.56 -2.16 -5.55
C ILE A 2 2.34 -3.10 -5.50
N GLN A 3 2.03 -3.80 -6.59
CA GLN A 3 0.91 -4.73 -6.66
C GLN A 3 1.17 -5.98 -5.81
N LYS A 4 2.40 -6.51 -5.87
CA LYS A 4 2.82 -7.66 -5.07
C LYS A 4 2.74 -7.34 -3.57
N THR A 5 3.26 -6.18 -3.16
CA THR A 5 3.20 -5.74 -1.76
C THR A 5 1.77 -5.52 -1.30
N TYR A 6 0.93 -4.93 -2.14
CA TYR A 6 -0.49 -4.74 -1.83
C TYR A 6 -1.21 -6.08 -1.57
N GLN A 7 -1.00 -7.07 -2.44
CA GLN A 7 -1.59 -8.41 -2.28
C GLN A 7 -1.05 -9.12 -1.03
N GLU A 8 0.25 -9.04 -0.76
CA GLU A 8 0.84 -9.64 0.45
C GLU A 8 0.29 -9.04 1.75
N LEU A 9 -0.08 -7.75 1.74
CA LEU A 9 -0.70 -7.10 2.90
C LEU A 9 -2.15 -7.52 3.06
N LEU A 10 -2.92 -7.62 1.96
CA LEU A 10 -4.28 -8.17 1.98
C LEU A 10 -4.31 -9.61 2.49
N ASP A 11 -3.38 -10.46 2.02
CA ASP A 11 -3.29 -11.87 2.44
C ASP A 11 -2.96 -12.02 3.93
N LYS A 12 -2.30 -11.01 4.52
CA LYS A 12 -1.99 -10.92 5.96
C LYS A 12 -3.10 -10.25 6.77
N GLU A 13 -4.26 -9.97 6.15
CA GLU A 13 -5.38 -9.25 6.76
C GLU A 13 -4.99 -7.85 7.28
N VAL A 14 -3.94 -7.26 6.71
CA VAL A 14 -3.54 -5.88 7.02
C VAL A 14 -4.49 -4.94 6.31
N LYS A 15 -5.00 -3.96 7.04
CA LYS A 15 -5.86 -2.92 6.47
C LYS A 15 -5.04 -2.07 5.50
N VAL A 16 -5.49 -1.99 4.26
CA VAL A 16 -4.90 -1.16 3.19
C VAL A 16 -5.96 -0.29 2.54
N ASP A 17 -5.57 0.89 2.08
CA ASP A 17 -6.40 1.76 1.25
C ASP A 17 -6.17 1.47 -0.25
N GLU A 18 -7.02 2.00 -1.11
CA GLU A 18 -6.91 1.82 -2.56
C GLU A 18 -5.57 2.31 -3.12
N ILE A 19 -5.05 1.61 -4.13
CA ILE A 19 -3.87 2.05 -4.86
C ILE A 19 -4.21 3.26 -5.72
N LEU A 20 -3.51 4.36 -5.48
CA LEU A 20 -3.55 5.57 -6.30
C LEU A 20 -2.44 5.50 -7.34
N THR A 21 -2.81 5.48 -8.62
CA THR A 21 -1.87 5.52 -9.74
C THR A 21 -1.73 6.95 -10.27
N MET A 22 -0.51 7.50 -10.20
CA MET A 22 -0.15 8.82 -10.71
C MET A 22 0.84 8.70 -11.87
N PRO A 23 1.02 9.75 -12.71
CA PRO A 23 1.95 9.71 -13.84
C PRO A 23 3.41 9.44 -13.46
N TYR A 24 3.80 9.78 -12.23
CA TYR A 24 5.16 9.65 -11.69
C TYR A 24 5.37 8.41 -10.82
N GLY A 25 4.32 7.62 -10.56
CA GLY A 25 4.40 6.47 -9.67
C GLY A 25 3.03 6.09 -9.10
N SER A 26 2.99 4.96 -8.39
CA SER A 26 1.79 4.51 -7.68
C SER A 26 2.04 4.53 -6.17
N MET A 27 0.99 4.71 -5.38
CA MET A 27 1.08 4.69 -3.92
C MET A 27 -0.19 4.17 -3.26
N PHE A 28 -0.07 3.62 -2.05
CA PHE A 28 -1.20 3.27 -1.18
C PHE A 28 -0.80 3.39 0.29
N ASN A 29 -1.78 3.52 1.18
CA ASN A 29 -1.56 3.52 2.61
C ASN A 29 -1.93 2.18 3.22
N PHE A 30 -1.21 1.77 4.27
CA PHE A 30 -1.60 0.65 5.12
C PHE A 30 -1.51 1.02 6.60
N TYR A 31 -2.22 0.25 7.42
CA TYR A 31 -2.35 0.48 8.86
C TYR A 31 -1.77 -0.71 9.63
N ASP A 32 -0.91 -0.45 10.61
CA ASP A 32 -0.48 -1.49 11.54
C ASP A 32 -1.52 -1.78 12.63
N MET A 33 -1.22 -2.71 13.53
CA MET A 33 -2.11 -3.13 14.61
C MET A 33 -2.34 -2.03 15.67
N ASP A 34 -1.42 -1.06 15.77
CA ASP A 34 -1.51 0.08 16.68
C ASP A 34 -2.24 1.27 16.05
N GLY A 35 -2.63 1.15 14.77
CA GLY A 35 -3.32 2.19 14.00
C GLY A 35 -2.38 3.21 13.37
N ASN A 36 -1.06 3.00 13.38
CA ASN A 36 -0.13 3.85 12.67
C ASN A 36 -0.33 3.69 11.16
N THR A 37 -0.26 4.80 10.44
CA THR A 37 -0.43 4.84 8.98
C THR A 37 0.93 4.90 8.30
N PHE A 38 1.14 4.01 7.32
CA PHE A 38 2.34 3.95 6.50
C PHE A 38 1.99 4.13 5.03
N LEU A 39 2.86 4.83 4.29
CA LEU A 39 2.74 5.04 2.85
C LEU A 39 3.72 4.12 2.12
N VAL A 40 3.22 3.32 1.19
CA VAL A 40 4.03 2.62 0.19
C VAL A 40 3.92 3.37 -1.12
N ARG A 41 5.06 3.70 -1.72
CA ARG A 41 5.14 4.38 -3.02
C ARG A 41 6.18 3.69 -3.89
N GLU A 42 5.84 3.54 -5.16
CA GLU A 42 6.72 3.06 -6.21
C GLU A 42 6.77 4.11 -7.32
N ASP A 43 7.96 4.63 -7.57
CA ASP A 43 8.22 5.58 -8.67
C ASP A 43 8.44 4.84 -9.99
N LYS A 44 8.12 5.53 -11.09
CA LYS A 44 8.27 5.00 -12.46
C LYS A 44 9.67 5.21 -13.03
#